data_AF-A0A7V2SWZ0-F1
#
_entry.id   AF-A0A7V2SWZ0-F1
#
_cell.length_a   1.000
_cell.length_b   1.000
_cell.length_c   1.000
_cell.angle_alpha   90.00
_cell.angle_beta   90.00
_cell.angle_gamma   90.00
#
_symmetry.space_group_name_H-M   'P 1'
#
loop_
_entity.id
_entity.type
_entity.pdbx_description
1 polymer ?
#
loop_
_entity_poly.entity_id
_entity_poly.type
_entity_poly.pdbx_seq_one_letter_code
_entity_poly.pdbx_strand_id
1 'polypeptide(L)'
;MLNKIIIIILSFVLLVMLAKAFVKMFEWDVEFEKSKKQWVKIIKVKVVKKDIYRKRFGSYSNWLATIQFPDGRTTNVPVVVSPKPKVGQCLPVLSSEVSNGKIVALLDNQEWQFGTEYGTCK
;
A
#
# COMPACT_ATOMS: atom_id res chain seq x y z
N MET A 1 -34.57 1.31 -44.05
CA MET A 1 -33.99 2.41 -43.22
C MET A 1 -33.99 2.09 -41.73
N LEU A 2 -35.02 1.41 -41.22
CA LEU A 2 -35.15 1.01 -39.80
C LEU A 2 -33.95 0.24 -39.24
N ASN A 3 -33.41 -0.74 -39.97
CA ASN A 3 -32.25 -1.53 -39.52
C ASN A 3 -30.99 -0.67 -39.31
N LYS A 4 -30.78 0.37 -40.10
CA LYS A 4 -29.61 1.27 -39.93
C LYS A 4 -29.74 2.10 -38.66
N ILE A 5 -30.96 2.53 -38.32
CA ILE A 5 -31.23 3.30 -37.09
C ILE A 5 -31.02 2.42 -35.85
N ILE A 6 -31.49 1.17 -35.89
CA ILE A 6 -31.31 0.21 -34.78
C ILE A 6 -29.83 -0.07 -34.53
N ILE A 7 -29.02 -0.23 -35.58
CA ILE A 7 -27.57 -0.45 -35.46
C ILE A 7 -26.87 0.75 -34.81
N ILE A 8 -27.25 1.98 -35.17
CA ILE A 8 -26.67 3.21 -34.60
C ILE A 8 -27.03 3.34 -33.11
N ILE A 9 -28.25 2.99 -32.72
CA ILE A 9 -28.67 3.03 -31.32
C ILE A 9 -27.91 1.97 -30.51
N LEU A 10 -27.78 0.75 -31.03
CA LEU A 10 -27.04 -0.32 -30.37
C LEU A 10 -25.56 0.01 -30.19
N SER A 11 -24.92 0.59 -31.21
CA SER A 11 -23.51 1.00 -31.11
C SER A 11 -23.33 2.13 -30.10
N PHE A 12 -24.25 3.10 -30.05
CA PHE A 12 -24.21 4.16 -29.04
C PHE A 12 -24.38 3.62 -27.62
N VAL A 13 -25.31 2.69 -27.39
CA VAL A 13 -25.51 2.04 -26.08
C VAL A 13 -24.27 1.26 -25.67
N LEU A 14 -23.66 0.50 -26.59
CA LEU A 14 -22.44 -0.25 -26.31
C LEU A 14 -21.28 0.68 -25.93
N LEU A 15 -21.15 1.81 -26.62
CA LEU A 15 -20.10 2.79 -26.37
C LEU A 15 -20.26 3.46 -25.00
N VAL A 16 -21.50 3.77 -24.59
CA VAL A 16 -21.80 4.30 -23.25
C VAL A 16 -21.51 3.27 -22.15
N MET A 17 -21.83 1.99 -22.38
CA MET A 17 -21.51 0.93 -21.41
C MET A 17 -20.01 0.73 -21.25
N LEU A 18 -19.26 0.72 -22.35
CA LEU A 18 -17.79 0.65 -22.32
C LEU A 18 -17.17 1.86 -21.60
N ALA A 19 -17.67 3.07 -21.87
CA ALA A 19 -17.19 4.28 -21.19
C ALA A 19 -17.44 4.21 -19.68
N LYS A 20 -18.62 3.76 -19.24
CA LYS A 20 -18.93 3.57 -17.80
C LYS A 20 -18.04 2.51 -17.15
N ALA A 21 -17.79 1.39 -17.83
CA ALA A 21 -16.90 0.36 -17.32
C ALA A 21 -15.46 0.86 -17.20
N PHE A 22 -14.99 1.65 -18.16
CA PHE A 22 -13.67 2.26 -18.15
C PHE A 22 -13.53 3.26 -16.99
N VAL A 23 -14.50 4.17 -16.81
CA VAL A 23 -14.50 5.12 -15.68
C VAL A 23 -14.46 4.39 -14.34
N LYS A 24 -15.25 3.32 -14.18
CA LYS A 24 -15.28 2.56 -12.92
C LYS A 24 -13.97 1.81 -12.64
N MET A 25 -13.26 1.39 -13.68
CA MET A 25 -11.92 0.79 -13.54
C MET A 25 -10.89 1.83 -13.06
N PHE A 26 -10.96 3.06 -13.58
CA PHE A 26 -10.10 4.16 -13.13
C PHE A 26 -10.48 4.73 -11.76
N GLU A 27 -11.76 4.71 -11.37
CA GLU A 27 -12.19 5.13 -10.03
C GLU A 27 -11.46 4.35 -8.93
N TRP A 28 -11.26 3.04 -9.14
CA TRP A 28 -10.54 2.19 -8.19
C TRP A 28 -9.05 2.56 -8.08
N ASP A 29 -8.39 2.84 -9.20
CA ASP A 29 -6.99 3.27 -9.22
C ASP A 29 -6.81 4.68 -8.60
N VAL A 30 -7.73 5.60 -8.89
CA VAL A 30 -7.73 6.96 -8.34
C VAL A 30 -8.05 6.97 -6.83
N GLU A 31 -8.91 6.07 -6.37
CA GLU A 31 -9.26 5.95 -4.95
C GLU A 31 -8.12 5.35 -4.13
N PHE A 32 -7.34 4.43 -4.72
CA PHE A 32 -6.08 3.94 -4.15
C PHE A 32 -5.04 5.05 -4.00
N GLU A 33 -4.88 5.92 -5.01
CA GLU A 33 -3.99 7.10 -4.94
C GLU A 33 -4.43 8.14 -3.89
N LYS A 34 -5.75 8.27 -3.65
CA LYS A 34 -6.31 9.22 -2.68
C LYS A 34 -6.32 8.72 -1.24
N SER A 35 -6.10 7.43 -1.00
CA SER A 35 -5.72 6.94 0.33
C SER A 35 -4.39 7.57 0.70
N LYS A 36 -4.44 8.63 1.52
CA LYS A 36 -3.29 9.47 1.85
C LYS A 36 -2.13 8.59 2.29
N LYS A 37 -1.10 8.48 1.45
CA LYS A 37 0.20 7.89 1.75
C LYS A 37 0.85 8.72 2.85
N GLN A 38 0.46 8.47 4.09
CA GLN A 38 1.08 9.07 5.26
C GLN A 38 2.46 8.44 5.40
N TRP A 39 3.50 9.26 5.33
CA TRP A 39 4.87 8.80 5.49
C TRP A 39 5.21 8.73 6.97
N VAL A 40 5.78 7.60 7.39
CA VAL A 40 6.19 7.36 8.76
C VAL A 40 7.66 7.02 8.82
N LYS A 41 8.34 7.48 9.87
CA LYS A 41 9.77 7.29 10.06
C LYS A 41 10.03 6.02 10.85
N ILE A 42 10.93 5.16 10.37
CA ILE A 42 11.45 4.06 11.19
C ILE A 42 12.43 4.64 12.20
N ILE A 43 12.12 4.50 13.49
CA ILE A 43 12.97 4.98 14.59
C ILE A 43 13.72 3.86 15.29
N LYS A 44 13.23 2.62 15.20
CA LYS A 44 13.87 1.47 15.82
C LYS A 44 13.55 0.18 15.08
N VAL A 45 14.48 -0.76 15.10
CA VAL A 45 14.34 -2.06 14.45
C VAL A 45 14.82 -3.14 15.41
N LYS A 46 13.97 -4.12 15.71
CA LYS A 46 14.32 -5.29 16.52
C LYS A 46 14.18 -6.56 15.70
N VAL A 47 15.05 -7.53 15.93
CA VAL A 47 14.89 -8.88 15.38
C VAL A 47 13.96 -9.64 16.33
N VAL A 48 12.87 -10.20 15.82
CA VAL A 48 11.85 -10.89 16.64
C VAL A 48 12.16 -12.38 16.75
N LYS A 49 12.57 -13.00 15.63
CA LYS A 49 13.05 -14.39 15.58
C LYS A 49 14.15 -14.50 14.54
N LYS A 50 15.19 -15.26 14.88
CA LYS A 50 16.25 -15.67 13.96
C LYS A 50 15.68 -16.79 13.09
N ASP A 51 15.50 -16.54 11.79
CA ASP A 51 15.09 -17.46 10.72
C ASP A 51 13.97 -18.48 11.05
N ILE A 52 12.72 -18.15 10.73
CA ILE A 52 11.59 -19.08 10.98
C ILE A 52 11.37 -20.07 9.82
N TYR A 53 11.77 -19.73 8.60
CA TYR A 53 11.51 -20.56 7.42
C TYR A 53 12.80 -20.88 6.68
N ARG A 54 13.28 -22.12 6.82
CA ARG A 54 14.42 -22.66 6.04
C ARG A 54 13.99 -23.70 5.00
N LYS A 55 12.70 -23.78 4.66
CA LYS A 55 12.18 -24.78 3.71
C LYS A 55 11.62 -24.14 2.43
N ARG A 56 12.32 -24.45 1.33
CA ARG A 56 12.03 -24.22 -0.11
C ARG A 56 12.10 -22.81 -0.69
N PHE A 57 11.88 -21.72 0.04
CA PHE A 57 11.84 -20.36 -0.57
C PHE A 57 12.85 -19.33 -0.01
N GLY A 58 13.81 -19.76 0.81
CA GLY A 58 14.85 -18.90 1.40
C GLY A 58 14.56 -18.51 2.86
N SER A 59 15.57 -17.96 3.53
CA SER A 59 15.48 -17.53 4.94
C SER A 59 14.78 -16.18 5.05
N TYR A 60 13.61 -16.15 5.69
CA TYR A 60 12.95 -14.91 6.10
C TYR A 60 13.28 -14.62 7.57
N SER A 61 13.93 -13.49 7.81
CA SER A 61 14.06 -12.92 9.16
C SER A 61 12.81 -12.09 9.45
N ASN A 62 12.24 -12.26 10.65
CA ASN A 62 11.11 -11.42 11.09
C ASN A 62 11.66 -10.27 11.93
N TRP A 63 11.46 -9.04 11.43
CA TRP A 63 11.79 -7.82 12.16
C TRP A 63 10.54 -7.20 12.75
N LEU A 64 10.72 -6.43 13.81
CA LEU A 64 9.72 -5.53 14.36
C LEU A 64 10.27 -4.11 14.22
N ALA A 65 9.68 -3.34 13.32
CA ALA A 65 10.03 -1.95 13.14
C ALA A 65 9.13 -1.09 14.03
N THR A 66 9.73 -0.20 14.82
CA THR A 66 8.99 0.88 15.47
C THR A 66 8.97 2.07 14.52
N ILE A 67 7.77 2.50 14.16
CA ILE A 67 7.53 3.68 13.32
C ILE A 67 7.04 4.85 14.16
N GLN A 68 7.34 6.06 13.68
CA GLN A 68 6.86 7.32 14.21
C GLN A 68 6.00 8.02 13.16
N PHE A 69 4.79 8.37 13.57
CA PHE A 69 3.87 9.20 12.81
C PHE A 69 4.27 10.69 12.91
N PRO A 70 3.87 11.54 11.95
CA PRO A 70 4.10 12.99 11.99
C PRO A 70 3.54 13.68 13.25
N ASP A 71 2.50 13.12 13.86
CA ASP A 71 1.93 13.59 15.13
C ASP A 71 2.74 13.15 16.38
N GLY A 72 3.89 12.51 16.18
CA GLY A 72 4.79 12.05 17.23
C GLY A 72 4.42 10.69 17.84
N ARG A 73 3.23 10.14 17.55
CA ARG A 73 2.82 8.83 18.07
C ARG A 73 3.65 7.72 17.44
N THR A 74 3.84 6.63 18.17
CA THR A 74 4.66 5.50 17.72
C THR A 74 3.91 4.19 17.78
N THR A 75 4.18 3.28 16.85
CA THR A 75 3.69 1.90 16.92
C THR A 75 4.72 0.90 16.40
N ASN A 76 4.54 -0.37 16.75
CA ASN A 76 5.37 -1.46 16.28
C ASN A 76 4.67 -2.19 15.15
N VAL A 77 5.36 -2.33 14.01
CA VAL A 77 4.88 -3.03 12.82
C VAL A 77 5.76 -4.25 12.57
N PRO A 78 5.18 -5.45 12.44
CA PRO A 78 5.92 -6.63 12.04
C PRO A 78 6.30 -6.54 10.56
N VAL A 79 7.54 -6.89 10.25
CA VAL A 79 8.09 -6.89 8.90
C VAL A 79 8.68 -8.26 8.62
N VAL A 80 8.23 -8.87 7.53
CA VAL A 80 8.47 -10.28 7.20
C VAL A 80 9.29 -10.44 5.91
N VAL A 81 9.75 -9.34 5.30
CA VAL A 81 10.40 -9.33 3.98
C VAL A 81 11.78 -8.66 3.99
N SER A 82 12.73 -9.26 3.27
CA SER A 82 14.06 -8.67 3.01
C SER A 82 13.93 -7.54 1.99
N PRO A 83 14.73 -6.44 2.09
CA PRO A 83 15.89 -6.22 2.96
C PRO A 83 15.54 -5.78 4.39
N LYS A 84 16.52 -5.92 5.30
CA LYS A 84 16.40 -5.47 6.70
C LYS A 84 15.96 -3.99 6.76
N PRO A 85 15.02 -3.63 7.63
CA PRO A 85 14.65 -2.25 7.88
C PRO A 85 15.85 -1.38 8.23
N LYS A 86 15.99 -0.19 7.62
CA LYS A 86 16.97 0.80 8.08
C LYS A 86 16.29 1.85 8.96
N VAL A 87 16.91 2.14 10.09
CA VAL A 87 16.50 3.27 10.94
C VAL A 87 16.72 4.56 10.17
N GLY A 88 15.77 5.49 10.25
CA GLY A 88 15.80 6.76 9.54
C GLY A 88 15.05 6.76 8.20
N GLN A 89 14.72 5.58 7.64
CA GLN A 89 13.92 5.48 6.43
C GLN A 89 12.47 5.92 6.67
N CYS A 90 11.89 6.50 5.63
CA CYS A 90 10.50 6.92 5.56
C CYS A 90 9.73 5.96 4.65
N LEU A 91 8.57 5.53 5.11
CA LEU A 91 7.75 4.57 4.38
C LEU A 91 6.30 5.01 4.36
N PRO A 92 5.56 4.72 3.27
CA PRO A 92 4.16 5.03 3.23
C PRO A 92 3.37 3.99 4.02
N VAL A 93 2.40 4.48 4.77
CA VAL A 93 1.38 3.69 5.43
C VAL A 93 0.28 3.39 4.41
N LEU A 94 -0.02 2.10 4.20
CA LEU A 94 -1.15 1.66 3.39
C LEU A 94 -2.48 1.86 4.11
N SER A 95 -2.48 1.60 5.43
CA SER A 95 -3.65 1.79 6.29
C SER A 95 -3.21 1.94 7.74
N SER A 96 -3.91 2.79 8.49
CA SER A 96 -3.76 2.89 9.94
C SER A 96 -5.10 3.04 10.63
N GLU A 97 -5.27 2.34 11.74
CA GLU A 97 -6.44 2.46 12.60
C GLU A 97 -6.01 2.82 14.03
N VAL A 98 -6.79 3.67 14.68
CA VAL A 98 -6.62 3.97 16.10
C VAL A 98 -7.73 3.25 16.86
N SER A 99 -7.36 2.23 17.63
CA SER A 99 -8.31 1.46 18.44
C SER A 99 -7.82 1.44 19.89
N ASN A 100 -8.69 1.86 20.82
CA ASN A 100 -8.38 1.92 22.27
C ASN A 100 -7.08 2.67 22.60
N GLY A 101 -6.82 3.80 21.92
CA GLY A 101 -5.61 4.61 22.12
C GLY A 101 -4.32 3.99 21.57
N LYS A 102 -4.40 2.82 20.91
CA LYS A 102 -3.27 2.17 20.23
C LYS A 102 -3.41 2.36 18.73
N ILE A 103 -2.29 2.66 18.07
CA ILE A 103 -2.25 2.76 16.61
C ILE A 103 -1.84 1.42 16.03
N VAL A 104 -2.63 0.90 15.10
CA VAL A 104 -2.26 -0.22 14.24
C VAL A 104 -1.96 0.35 12.87
N ALA A 105 -0.87 -0.09 12.24
CA ALA A 105 -0.43 0.42 10.95
C ALA A 105 0.03 -0.73 10.06
N LEU A 106 -0.33 -0.65 8.78
CA LEU A 106 0.18 -1.50 7.72
C LEU A 106 1.08 -0.66 6.81
N LEU A 107 2.30 -1.12 6.59
CA LEU A 107 3.28 -0.45 5.75
C LEU A 107 3.29 -1.06 4.35
N ASP A 108 3.61 -0.23 3.36
CA ASP A 108 3.86 -0.71 2.00
C ASP A 108 5.20 -1.44 1.94
N ASN A 109 5.13 -2.78 2.03
CA ASN A 109 6.30 -3.65 1.95
C ASN A 109 6.92 -3.69 0.55
N GLN A 110 6.20 -3.30 -0.52
CA GLN A 110 6.77 -3.22 -1.87
C GLN A 110 7.60 -1.96 -2.04
N GLU A 111 7.10 -0.81 -1.58
CA GLU A 111 7.89 0.44 -1.56
C GLU A 111 9.13 0.29 -0.66
N TRP A 112 9.04 -0.52 0.39
CA TRP A 112 10.21 -0.88 1.16
C TRP A 112 11.23 -1.70 0.37
N GLN A 113 10.76 -2.75 -0.30
CA GLN A 113 11.63 -3.75 -0.92
C GLN A 113 12.26 -3.24 -2.21
N PHE A 114 11.50 -2.48 -2.99
CA PHE A 114 11.85 -2.03 -4.33
C PHE A 114 11.80 -0.51 -4.48
N GLY A 115 11.14 0.17 -3.55
CA GLY A 115 10.85 1.59 -3.66
C GLY A 115 12.03 2.48 -3.36
N THR A 116 11.78 3.73 -3.71
CA THR A 116 12.81 4.71 -4.02
C THR A 116 13.08 5.60 -2.80
N GLU A 117 14.28 6.15 -2.69
CA GLU A 117 14.73 7.02 -1.59
C GLU A 117 13.91 8.33 -1.43
N TYR A 118 12.78 8.49 -2.12
CA TYR A 118 12.06 9.76 -2.31
C TYR A 118 10.85 9.98 -1.40
N GLY A 119 10.56 9.05 -0.50
CA GLY A 119 9.66 9.30 0.62
C GLY A 119 10.27 10.25 1.63
N THR A 120 9.72 11.44 1.82
CA THR A 120 10.15 12.32 2.93
C THR A 120 9.10 12.32 4.03
N CYS A 121 9.51 11.97 5.25
CA CYS A 121 8.76 12.27 6.47
C CYS A 121 8.94 13.77 6.72
N LYS A 122 8.19 14.61 5.99
CA LYS A 122 8.06 16.03 6.30
C LYS A 122 7.00 16.22 7.37
#